data_AF-A0A2E8H5R8-F1
#
_entry.id   AF-A0A2E8H5R8-F1
#
_cell.length_a   1.000
_cell.length_b   1.000
_cell.length_c   1.000
_cell.angle_alpha   90.00
_cell.angle_beta   90.00
_cell.angle_gamma   90.00
#
_symmetry.space_group_name_H-M   'P 1'
#
loop_
_entity.id
_entity.type
_entity.pdbx_description
1 polymer ?
#
loop_
_entity_poly.entity_id
_entity_poly.type
_entity_poly.pdbx_seq_one_letter_code
_entity_poly.pdbx_strand_id
1 'polypeptide(L)'
;MLAALPRIQREYDRSHREIRRSVLDAIRASGMKTYSISQDGTNLYFCDEAEGFRDSMAVLKQDPEQARRNQAHDHCFESAWGSKSGEAEFARFPEVSRLEVGSEMEG
;
A
#
# COMPACT_ATOMS: atom_id res chain seq x y z
N MET A 1 -5.56 -0.49 8.39
CA MET A 1 -5.97 0.94 8.31
C MET A 1 -4.79 1.79 8.74
N LEU A 2 -4.61 2.95 8.11
CA LEU A 2 -3.60 3.95 8.50
C LEU A 2 -4.27 5.33 8.55
N ALA A 3 -3.97 6.14 9.55
CA ALA A 3 -4.47 7.51 9.63
C ALA A 3 -3.45 8.49 9.03
N ALA A 4 -3.81 9.14 7.92
CA ALA A 4 -3.05 10.24 7.35
C ALA A 4 -3.31 11.54 8.13
N LEU A 5 -2.30 12.40 8.25
CA LEU A 5 -2.49 13.72 8.82
C LEU A 5 -3.41 14.56 7.91
N PRO A 6 -4.45 15.24 8.45
CA PRO A 6 -5.35 16.06 7.64
C PRO A 6 -4.61 17.10 6.77
N ARG A 7 -3.54 17.68 7.32
CA ARG A 7 -2.72 18.70 6.64
C ARG A 7 -1.85 18.14 5.49
N ILE A 8 -1.61 16.82 5.45
CA ILE A 8 -0.72 16.18 4.46
C ILE A 8 -1.50 15.40 3.40
N GLN A 9 -2.83 15.28 3.54
CA GLN A 9 -3.70 14.56 2.61
C GLN A 9 -3.50 14.92 1.14
N ARG A 10 -3.43 16.22 0.81
CA ARG A 10 -3.20 16.65 -0.59
C ARG A 10 -1.83 16.24 -1.13
N GLU A 11 -0.81 16.20 -0.28
CA GLU A 11 0.53 15.78 -0.67
C GLU A 11 0.59 14.27 -0.86
N TYR A 12 -0.06 13.52 0.03
CA TYR A 12 -0.23 12.07 -0.07
C TYR A 12 -0.97 11.69 -1.37
N ASP A 13 -2.09 12.35 -1.68
CA ASP A 13 -2.84 12.12 -2.91
C ASP A 13 -1.97 12.42 -4.15
N ARG A 14 -1.23 13.54 -4.14
CA ARG A 14 -0.34 13.91 -5.24
C ARG A 14 0.75 12.85 -5.44
N SER A 15 1.41 12.40 -4.38
CA SER A 15 2.49 11.41 -4.48
C SER A 15 2.01 10.04 -4.98
N HIS A 16 0.75 9.69 -4.75
CA HIS A 16 0.13 8.45 -5.25
C HIS A 16 -0.41 8.57 -6.68
N ARG A 17 -0.65 9.78 -7.19
CA ARG A 17 -0.93 10.02 -8.62
C ARG A 17 0.33 10.04 -9.47
N GLU A 18 1.46 10.41 -8.87
CA GLU A 18 2.75 10.58 -9.55
C GLU A 18 3.77 9.51 -9.11
N ILE A 19 3.31 8.26 -8.93
CA ILE A 19 4.19 7.17 -8.51
C ILE A 19 5.28 6.96 -9.57
N ARG A 20 6.54 7.03 -9.13
CA ARG A 20 7.71 6.77 -9.99
C ARG A 20 7.61 5.38 -10.61
N ARG A 21 7.98 5.28 -11.88
CA ARG A 21 7.97 4.00 -12.61
C ARG A 21 8.77 2.90 -11.91
N SER A 22 9.91 3.24 -11.33
CA SER A 22 10.75 2.32 -10.55
C SER A 22 10.02 1.64 -9.40
N VAL A 23 9.17 2.39 -8.68
CA VAL A 23 8.35 1.85 -7.59
C VAL A 23 7.30 0.88 -8.12
N LEU A 24 6.65 1.22 -9.25
CA LEU A 24 5.67 0.33 -9.87
C LEU A 24 6.31 -0.97 -10.34
N ASP A 25 7.52 -0.90 -10.88
CA ASP A 25 8.27 -2.06 -11.34
C ASP A 25 8.72 -2.93 -10.14
N ALA A 26 9.10 -2.34 -9.01
CA ALA A 26 9.37 -3.06 -7.76
C ALA A 26 8.12 -3.80 -7.23
N ILE A 27 6.96 -3.14 -7.24
CA ILE A 27 5.68 -3.77 -6.85
C ILE A 27 5.36 -4.98 -7.74
N ARG A 28 5.52 -4.85 -9.06
CA ARG A 28 5.32 -5.97 -9.99
C ARG A 28 6.32 -7.09 -9.78
N ALA A 29 7.60 -6.76 -9.62
CA ALA A 29 8.66 -7.74 -9.42
C ALA A 29 8.49 -8.55 -8.12
N SER A 30 7.79 -7.99 -7.13
CA SER A 30 7.47 -8.69 -5.89
C SER A 30 6.44 -9.81 -6.03
N GLY A 31 5.72 -9.89 -7.16
CA GLY A 31 4.60 -10.84 -7.33
C GLY A 31 3.25 -10.31 -6.81
N MET A 32 3.17 -9.02 -6.47
CA MET A 32 1.91 -8.36 -6.17
C MET A 32 1.04 -8.26 -7.42
N LYS A 33 -0.17 -8.82 -7.35
CA LYS A 33 -1.21 -8.79 -8.39
C LYS A 33 -2.08 -7.55 -8.30
N THR A 34 -2.47 -7.21 -7.09
CA THR A 34 -3.32 -6.06 -6.79
C THR A 34 -2.65 -5.23 -5.70
N TYR A 35 -2.62 -3.91 -5.89
CA TYR A 35 -2.23 -2.93 -4.87
C TYR A 35 -3.15 -1.73 -5.01
N SER A 36 -4.00 -1.53 -4.02
CA SER A 36 -4.99 -0.46 -4.06
C SER A 36 -5.09 0.26 -2.71
N ILE A 37 -5.31 1.57 -2.78
CA ILE A 37 -5.44 2.43 -1.61
C ILE A 37 -6.75 3.19 -1.78
N SER A 38 -7.66 2.99 -0.82
CA SER A 38 -8.90 3.76 -0.69
C SER A 38 -8.81 4.68 0.51
N GLN A 39 -9.54 5.80 0.47
CA GLN A 39 -9.46 6.85 1.47
C GLN A 39 -10.85 7.32 1.90
N ASP A 40 -11.09 7.42 3.20
CA ASP A 40 -12.28 8.04 3.81
C ASP A 40 -11.85 9.02 4.90
N GLY A 41 -12.04 10.32 4.65
CA GLY A 41 -11.41 11.36 5.46
C GLY A 41 -9.91 11.10 5.55
N THR A 42 -9.36 11.05 6.75
CA THR A 42 -7.94 10.74 7.00
C THR A 42 -7.62 9.23 7.02
N ASN A 43 -8.62 8.35 6.93
CA ASN A 43 -8.39 6.91 7.02
C ASN A 43 -8.02 6.34 5.66
N LEU A 44 -6.93 5.56 5.63
CA LEU A 44 -6.44 4.85 4.47
C LEU A 44 -6.66 3.34 4.64
N TYR A 45 -7.18 2.74 3.58
CA TYR A 45 -7.48 1.32 3.47
C TYR A 45 -6.66 0.74 2.33
N PHE A 46 -5.92 -0.32 2.61
CA PHE A 46 -5.06 -1.00 1.64
C PHE A 46 -5.70 -2.33 1.30
N CYS A 47 -5.81 -2.64 0.02
CA CYS A 47 -6.20 -3.95 -0.48
C CYS A 47 -5.15 -4.43 -1.45
N ASP A 48 -4.42 -5.46 -1.02
CA ASP A 48 -3.26 -6.01 -1.67
C ASP A 48 -3.48 -7.51 -1.91
N GLU A 49 -3.11 -8.00 -3.09
CA GLU A 49 -3.19 -9.42 -3.44
C GLU A 49 -1.86 -9.88 -4.04
N ALA A 50 -1.36 -11.02 -3.58
CA ALA A 50 -0.16 -11.66 -4.12
C ALA A 50 -0.20 -13.18 -3.96
N GLU A 51 0.42 -13.91 -4.88
CA GLU A 51 0.77 -15.32 -4.67
C GLU A 51 1.94 -15.38 -3.68
N GLY A 52 1.64 -15.64 -2.41
CA GLY A 52 2.65 -15.61 -1.35
C GLY A 52 2.89 -14.20 -0.78
N PHE A 53 1.85 -13.59 -0.22
CA PHE A 53 1.88 -12.22 0.32
C PHE A 53 3.09 -11.91 1.20
N ARG A 54 3.50 -12.83 2.08
CA ARG A 54 4.66 -12.62 2.96
C ARG A 54 5.97 -12.50 2.18
N ASP A 55 6.14 -13.28 1.14
CA ASP A 55 7.34 -13.30 0.32
C ASP A 55 7.39 -12.04 -0.56
N SER A 56 6.26 -11.66 -1.16
CA SER A 56 6.14 -10.39 -1.90
C SER A 56 6.47 -9.18 -1.02
N MET A 57 5.96 -9.16 0.21
CA MET A 57 6.28 -8.09 1.16
C MET A 57 7.76 -8.11 1.58
N ALA A 58 8.39 -9.28 1.69
CA ALA A 58 9.81 -9.38 1.99
C ALA A 58 10.67 -8.82 0.84
N VAL A 59 10.31 -9.09 -0.41
CA VAL A 59 10.95 -8.50 -1.60
C VAL A 59 10.79 -6.98 -1.60
N LEU A 60 9.57 -6.47 -1.41
CA LEU A 60 9.31 -5.02 -1.37
C LEU A 60 10.06 -4.30 -0.26
N LYS A 61 10.22 -4.94 0.90
CA LYS A 61 10.97 -4.37 2.03
C LYS A 61 12.46 -4.19 1.75
N GLN A 62 13.00 -4.98 0.83
CA GLN A 62 14.41 -4.92 0.43
C GLN A 62 14.66 -4.00 -0.77
N ASP A 63 13.61 -3.58 -1.50
CA ASP A 63 13.76 -2.72 -2.66
C ASP A 63 14.12 -1.28 -2.26
N PRO A 64 15.23 -0.72 -2.78
CA PRO A 64 15.71 0.61 -2.38
C PRO A 64 14.80 1.75 -2.85
N GLU A 65 14.09 1.57 -3.96
CA GLU A 65 13.17 2.58 -4.50
C GLU A 65 11.88 2.64 -3.68
N GLN A 66 11.37 1.48 -3.25
CA GLN A 66 10.27 1.37 -2.30
C GLN A 66 10.68 1.92 -0.92
N ALA A 67 11.90 1.63 -0.44
CA ALA A 67 12.41 2.19 0.81
C ALA A 67 12.48 3.73 0.77
N ARG A 68 13.01 4.29 -0.33
CA ARG A 68 13.07 5.75 -0.54
C ARG A 68 11.69 6.37 -0.60
N ARG A 69 10.71 5.70 -1.23
CA ARG A 69 9.30 6.16 -1.24
C ARG A 69 8.70 6.14 0.16
N ASN A 70 8.90 5.07 0.93
CA ASN A 70 8.38 4.96 2.29
C ASN A 70 8.94 6.08 3.17
N GLN A 71 10.25 6.33 3.11
CA GLN A 71 10.89 7.42 3.84
C GLN A 71 10.33 8.80 3.47
N ALA A 72 10.04 9.03 2.18
CA ALA A 72 9.43 10.27 1.71
C ALA A 72 7.97 10.45 2.19
N HIS A 73 7.34 9.40 2.73
CA HIS A 73 5.98 9.45 3.30
C HIS A 73 5.96 9.39 4.83
N ASP A 74 7.10 9.27 5.51
CA ASP A 74 7.15 9.16 6.97
C ASP A 74 6.47 10.35 7.67
N HIS A 75 6.52 11.56 7.06
CA HIS A 75 5.87 12.76 7.60
C HIS A 75 4.36 12.86 7.28
N CYS A 76 3.81 11.98 6.44
CA CYS A 76 2.41 12.00 6.03
C CYS A 76 1.48 11.36 7.06
N PHE A 77 2.03 10.52 7.93
CA PHE A 77 1.25 9.76 8.89
C PHE A 77 1.51 10.30 10.29
N GLU A 78 0.46 10.31 11.12
CA GLU A 78 0.73 10.28 12.55
C GLU A 78 1.48 8.97 12.79
N SER A 79 2.58 9.01 13.53
CA SER A 79 3.15 7.81 14.13
C SER A 79 2.12 7.27 15.11
N ALA A 80 1.04 6.70 14.60
CA ALA A 80 0.04 6.02 15.37
C ALA A 80 0.81 4.84 15.98
N TRP A 81 1.21 5.03 17.24
CA TRP A 81 1.84 4.06 18.13
C TRP A 81 3.36 3.90 18.08
N GLY A 82 4.15 4.98 18.19
CA GLY A 82 5.53 4.91 18.70
C GLY A 82 6.50 3.95 17.98
N SER A 83 6.12 3.40 16.84
CA SER A 83 6.94 2.51 16.04
C SER A 83 7.80 3.37 15.14
N LYS A 84 9.11 3.22 15.27
CA LYS A 84 10.07 3.75 14.31
C LYS A 84 9.61 3.37 12.90
N SER A 85 9.56 4.36 12.02
CA SER A 85 9.46 4.25 10.55
C SER A 85 9.78 2.83 10.05
N GLY A 86 8.75 2.02 9.82
CA GLY A 86 8.90 0.62 9.39
C GLY A 86 7.84 -0.35 9.92
N GLU A 87 7.17 -0.02 11.02
CA GLU A 87 6.13 -0.85 11.65
C GLU A 87 4.92 -0.03 12.06
N ALA A 88 4.43 0.87 11.20
CA ALA A 88 3.03 1.27 11.34
C ALA A 88 2.22 -0.01 11.18
N GLU A 89 1.79 -0.61 12.29
CA GLU A 89 1.15 -1.91 12.31
C GLU A 89 -0.20 -1.72 11.62
N PHE A 90 -0.26 -2.02 10.32
CA PHE A 90 -1.48 -1.92 9.56
C PHE A 90 -2.52 -2.76 10.27
N ALA A 91 -3.53 -2.11 10.85
CA ALA A 91 -4.66 -2.83 11.42
C ALA A 91 -5.22 -3.73 10.31
N ARG A 92 -5.13 -5.05 10.52
CA ARG A 92 -5.55 -6.07 9.56
C ARG A 92 -7.05 -6.26 9.70
N PHE A 93 -7.75 -6.22 8.58
CA PHE A 93 -9.16 -6.56 8.51
C PHE A 93 -9.26 -8.00 8.02
N PRO A 94 -9.92 -8.92 8.76
CA PRO A 94 -10.18 -10.25 8.23
C PRO A 94 -11.11 -10.11 7.03
N GLU A 95 -10.78 -10.77 5.92
CA GLU A 95 -11.70 -10.94 4.82
C GLU A 95 -12.87 -11.81 5.30
N VAL A 96 -14.10 -11.28 5.22
CA VAL A 96 -15.32 -12.00 5.65
C VAL A 96 -16.14 -12.53 4.47
N SER A 97 -15.86 -12.06 3.25
CA SER A 97 -16.51 -12.49 2.01
C SER A 97 -15.65 -12.10 0.81
N ARG A 98 -15.62 -12.97 -0.21
CA ARG A 98 -15.02 -12.73 -1.53
C ARG A 98 -15.91 -13.37 -2.60
N LEU A 99 -16.15 -12.63 -3.68
CA LEU A 99 -16.86 -13.14 -4.85
C LEU A 99 -15.97 -12.93 -6.08
N GLU A 100 -15.58 -14.03 -6.71
CA GLU A 100 -14.93 -14.01 -8.02
C GLU A 100 -16.02 -14.06 -9.08
N VAL A 101 -16.26 -12.93 -9.76
CA VAL A 101 -17.14 -12.91 -10.92
C VAL A 101 -16.26 -13.22 -12.12
N GLY A 102 -16.36 -14.43 -12.66
CA GLY A 102 -15.61 -14.83 -13.85
C GLY A 102 -15.91 -13.89 -15.02
N SER A 103 -14.86 -13.46 -15.72
CA SER A 103 -15.03 -12.86 -17.04
C SER A 103 -15.41 -13.98 -18.00
N GLU A 104 -16.70 -14.18 -18.23
CA GLU A 104 -17.17 -14.81 -19.46
C GLU A 104 -16.72 -13.91 -20.62
N MET A 105 -15.56 -14.21 -21.22
CA MET A 105 -15.31 -13.81 -22.59
C MET A 105 -15.78 -14.95 -23.47
N GLU A 106 -16.90 -14.67 -24.11
CA GLU A 106 -17.58 -15.48 -25.11
C GLU A 106 -16.62 -16.02 -26.19
N GLY A 107 -16.84 -17.29 -26.55
CA GLY A 107 -16.88 -17.81 -27.94
C GLY A 107 -15.66 -17.65 -28.84
#